data_AF-A0A1Q6RQZ7-F1
#
_entry.id   AF-A0A1Q6RQZ7-F1
#
_cell.length_a   1.000
_cell.length_b   1.000
_cell.length_c   1.000
_cell.angle_alpha   90.00
_cell.angle_beta   90.00
_cell.angle_gamma   90.00
#
_symmetry.space_group_name_H-M   'P 1'
#
loop_
_entity.id
_entity.type
_entity.pdbx_description
1 polymer ?
#
loop_
_entity_poly.entity_id
_entity_poly.type
_entity_poly.pdbx_seq_one_letter_code
_entity_poly.pdbx_strand_id
1 'polypeptide(L)'
;MKKFACLLLSLIISVGLFCACSPTYDGTFIKHDYERDYSQVIVKIDPITQSGDGWEYTSEPIEIYKSQLVSYFNTYGPTYIQSMGWTYERTLETLLEQIITQELVVLESDVRFEAKDIYWTKDDIETVQKGVYKSIDSSILSLCNEILEAAGKDKLELTAESTDSDTETTYPVREEKNEADDERVFYTYGEGNKHDGWYLSEPWYNEGKEFYFSYNGNYGDEETKSLFREAVKRYISSMAEASASLIGVTDEEKKTIENEVDMLRRLAKVTGAGEAYRVIGKTLLCKKLVGDSLIDSQKMAILQDYIESSVTVTEQDILAKYNSIVETQMTKYKDSSAYDTAISGTDTILYRPNTDYVNVKHILLPFSEEQKQDLTRQKALLTTKEYEAKRAQKVNEIVVYRHKDGEDDKTKTYTVAQVFAEIKAAMSRVRSSAYESERLFDDFIYLYNTDPGIFDKENGYAVKYKLGDGESETYMVEFANAAREFRDKGYKVGEMLDHYIVTDYGVHIMYYVADYEANALGLNDYFTAGRYTTVRSYIENLVKEKAVEDAYTEWRDQKIYYYRNVYGSSKENDTQGVVTVYKDRYADLIQD
;
A
#
# COMPACT_ATOMS: atom_id res chain seq x y z
N MET A 1 7.90 2.92 1.33
CA MET A 1 7.01 4.04 1.71
C MET A 1 5.51 3.83 1.37
N LYS A 2 5.00 2.59 1.21
CA LYS A 2 3.55 2.32 0.97
C LYS A 2 2.71 2.01 2.23
N LYS A 3 3.32 1.99 3.42
CA LYS A 3 2.67 1.43 4.63
C LYS A 3 1.74 2.40 5.38
N PHE A 4 1.85 3.72 5.17
CA PHE A 4 0.98 4.71 5.84
C PHE A 4 -0.23 5.14 5.01
N ALA A 5 -0.15 5.05 3.67
CA ALA A 5 -1.33 5.14 2.81
C ALA A 5 -2.43 4.18 3.31
N CYS A 6 -2.03 2.98 3.76
CA CYS A 6 -2.97 1.99 4.27
C CYS A 6 -3.69 2.36 5.58
N LEU A 7 -3.23 3.27 6.46
CA LEU A 7 -3.93 3.49 7.74
C LEU A 7 -5.10 4.49 7.64
N LEU A 8 -5.08 5.38 6.64
CA LEU A 8 -6.23 6.19 6.24
C LEU A 8 -7.01 5.55 5.08
N LEU A 9 -6.35 4.88 4.11
CA LEU A 9 -7.06 4.13 3.05
C LEU A 9 -7.73 2.83 3.54
N SER A 10 -7.26 2.18 4.61
CA SER A 10 -7.95 0.98 5.15
C SER A 10 -9.25 1.32 5.88
N LEU A 11 -9.57 2.61 6.05
CA LEU A 11 -10.80 3.02 6.69
C LEU A 11 -12.02 3.05 5.75
N ILE A 12 -11.84 2.91 4.43
CA ILE A 12 -12.93 3.11 3.43
C ILE A 12 -13.01 1.93 2.45
N ILE A 13 -13.02 0.69 2.93
CA ILE A 13 -13.67 -0.42 2.21
C ILE A 13 -14.30 -1.37 3.22
N SER A 14 -15.47 -1.00 3.71
CA SER A 14 -16.53 -1.97 3.92
C SER A 14 -17.80 -1.33 3.42
N VAL A 15 -18.16 -1.65 2.17
CA VAL A 15 -19.56 -1.64 1.76
C VAL A 15 -20.23 -2.73 2.62
N GLY A 16 -20.49 -2.40 3.87
CA GLY A 16 -21.55 -3.01 4.62
C GLY A 16 -22.81 -2.56 3.91
N LEU A 17 -23.31 -3.39 3.00
CA LEU A 17 -24.72 -3.44 2.64
C LEU A 17 -25.50 -2.98 3.87
N PHE A 18 -26.22 -1.87 3.75
CA PHE A 18 -27.15 -1.40 4.76
C PHE A 18 -28.06 -2.59 5.11
N CYS A 19 -27.71 -3.32 6.17
CA CYS A 19 -28.61 -4.25 6.81
C CYS A 19 -29.71 -3.36 7.36
N ALA A 20 -30.79 -3.21 6.57
CA ALA A 20 -32.06 -2.71 7.03
C ALA A 20 -32.58 -3.67 8.10
N CYS A 21 -32.06 -3.53 9.32
CA CYS A 21 -32.72 -4.04 10.50
C CYS A 21 -33.69 -2.97 10.96
N SER A 22 -34.80 -2.77 10.25
CA SER A 22 -35.98 -2.19 10.88
C SER A 22 -36.50 -3.23 11.88
N PRO A 23 -36.48 -3.00 13.20
CA PRO A 23 -37.09 -3.94 14.13
C PRO A 23 -38.61 -3.77 14.01
N THR A 24 -39.25 -4.60 13.18
CA THR A 24 -40.69 -4.80 13.31
C THR A 24 -40.93 -5.66 14.55
N TYR A 25 -41.07 -5.01 15.71
CA TYR A 25 -41.71 -5.62 16.87
C TYR A 25 -42.92 -4.79 17.31
N ASP A 26 -43.98 -5.56 17.55
CA ASP A 26 -45.38 -5.21 17.70
C ASP A 26 -45.69 -4.67 19.11
N GLY A 27 -46.68 -3.76 19.20
CA GLY A 27 -47.51 -3.62 20.41
C GLY A 27 -47.22 -2.52 21.44
N THR A 28 -47.11 -1.25 21.06
CA THR A 28 -47.34 -0.11 22.00
C THR A 28 -48.02 1.08 21.31
N PHE A 29 -48.93 1.76 22.03
CA PHE A 29 -49.75 2.89 21.55
C PHE A 29 -48.96 4.18 21.25
N ILE A 30 -47.63 4.17 21.42
CA ILE A 30 -46.70 5.18 20.92
C ILE A 30 -45.72 4.43 20.01
N LYS A 31 -45.89 4.55 18.69
CA LYS A 31 -44.88 4.06 17.73
C LYS A 31 -43.68 5.01 17.83
N HIS A 32 -42.53 4.51 18.28
CA HIS A 32 -41.28 5.23 18.10
C HIS A 32 -41.02 5.28 16.59
N ASP A 33 -41.01 6.48 16.04
CA ASP A 33 -40.76 6.71 14.62
C ASP A 33 -39.24 6.68 14.42
N TYR A 34 -38.70 5.47 14.22
CA TYR A 34 -37.26 5.24 14.07
C TYR A 34 -36.69 5.97 12.85
N GLU A 35 -37.46 6.12 11.76
CA GLU A 35 -37.02 6.89 10.59
C GLU A 35 -36.84 8.37 10.96
N ARG A 36 -37.82 8.94 11.65
CA ARG A 36 -37.73 10.33 12.13
C ARG A 36 -36.62 10.51 13.16
N ASP A 37 -36.43 9.56 14.06
CA ASP A 37 -35.38 9.63 15.09
C ASP A 37 -33.97 9.55 14.48
N TYR A 38 -33.74 8.66 13.52
CA TYR A 38 -32.44 8.48 12.86
C TYR A 38 -32.13 9.61 11.87
N SER A 39 -33.16 10.32 11.37
CA SER A 39 -33.03 11.52 10.54
C SER A 39 -32.69 12.80 11.32
N GLN A 40 -32.52 12.72 12.65
CA GLN A 40 -32.14 13.89 13.44
C GLN A 40 -30.71 14.33 13.12
N VAL A 41 -30.54 15.63 12.84
CA VAL A 41 -29.23 16.27 12.75
C VAL A 41 -28.61 16.31 14.14
N ILE A 42 -27.50 15.60 14.35
CA ILE A 42 -26.79 15.54 15.63
C ILE A 42 -25.59 16.50 15.67
N VAL A 43 -25.09 16.91 14.50
CA VAL A 43 -24.08 17.97 14.38
C VAL A 43 -24.43 18.85 13.17
N LYS A 44 -24.26 20.16 13.34
CA LYS A 44 -24.32 21.12 12.25
C LYS A 44 -23.00 21.87 12.14
N ILE A 45 -22.44 21.96 10.95
CA ILE A 45 -21.31 22.84 10.62
C ILE A 45 -21.88 23.99 9.78
N ASP A 46 -21.83 25.20 10.35
CA ASP A 46 -22.31 26.39 9.67
C ASP A 46 -21.42 26.74 8.45
N PRO A 47 -22.00 27.36 7.41
CA PRO A 47 -21.26 27.80 6.23
C PRO A 47 -20.04 28.64 6.58
N ILE A 48 -18.91 28.36 5.92
CA ILE A 48 -17.72 29.21 5.98
C ILE A 48 -17.59 30.01 4.67
N THR A 49 -17.03 31.21 4.77
CA THR A 49 -16.49 31.96 3.63
C THR A 49 -15.01 32.26 3.85
N GLN A 50 -14.16 31.82 2.93
CA GLN A 50 -12.73 32.14 2.91
C GLN A 50 -12.39 32.79 1.57
N SER A 51 -11.50 33.78 1.61
CA SER A 51 -11.10 34.53 0.41
C SER A 51 -9.61 34.84 0.45
N GLY A 52 -8.98 34.85 -0.72
CA GLY A 52 -7.61 35.28 -0.90
C GLY A 52 -7.46 36.15 -2.15
N ASP A 53 -6.23 36.31 -2.63
CA ASP A 53 -5.95 37.10 -3.82
C ASP A 53 -6.55 36.44 -5.07
N GLY A 54 -7.74 36.90 -5.46
CA GLY A 54 -8.42 36.47 -6.69
C GLY A 54 -9.28 35.22 -6.58
N TRP A 55 -9.58 34.74 -5.37
CA TRP A 55 -10.50 33.62 -5.13
C TRP A 55 -11.35 33.85 -3.88
N GLU A 56 -12.56 33.30 -3.88
CA GLU A 56 -13.49 33.29 -2.75
C GLU A 56 -14.25 31.97 -2.77
N TYR A 57 -14.27 31.28 -1.63
CA TYR A 57 -14.99 30.04 -1.44
C TYR A 57 -16.03 30.23 -0.34
N THR A 58 -17.29 29.89 -0.63
CA THR A 58 -18.35 29.79 0.37
C THR A 58 -18.87 28.35 0.38
N SER A 59 -18.81 27.70 1.55
CA SER A 59 -19.32 26.34 1.70
C SER A 59 -20.83 26.32 1.89
N GLU A 60 -21.45 25.22 1.50
CA GLU A 60 -22.80 24.88 1.96
C GLU A 60 -22.77 24.45 3.45
N PRO A 61 -23.90 24.48 4.16
CA PRO A 61 -23.98 23.93 5.51
C PRO A 61 -23.81 22.41 5.48
N ILE A 62 -23.07 21.85 6.45
CA ILE A 62 -22.91 20.40 6.59
C ILE A 62 -23.75 19.92 7.78
N GLU A 63 -24.55 18.89 7.57
CA GLU A 63 -25.38 18.26 8.59
C GLU A 63 -24.97 16.79 8.77
N ILE A 64 -24.60 16.42 9.98
CA ILE A 64 -24.33 15.02 10.35
C ILE A 64 -25.56 14.47 11.06
N TYR A 65 -26.10 13.38 10.55
CA TYR A 65 -27.32 12.74 11.03
C TYR A 65 -27.02 11.59 12.01
N LYS A 66 -27.95 11.32 12.92
CA LYS A 66 -27.85 10.22 13.90
C LYS A 66 -27.60 8.86 13.24
N SER A 67 -28.24 8.62 12.10
CA SER A 67 -28.04 7.42 11.28
C SER A 67 -26.58 7.18 10.86
N GLN A 68 -25.83 8.24 10.53
CA GLN A 68 -24.42 8.13 10.15
C GLN A 68 -23.58 7.66 11.34
N LEU A 69 -23.79 8.24 12.52
CA LEU A 69 -23.10 7.83 13.74
C LEU A 69 -23.39 6.37 14.10
N VAL A 70 -24.66 5.94 14.00
CA VAL A 70 -25.04 4.54 14.28
C VAL A 70 -24.40 3.59 13.26
N SER A 71 -24.41 3.94 11.97
CA SER A 71 -23.77 3.13 10.92
C SER A 71 -22.27 2.98 11.17
N TYR A 72 -21.60 4.09 11.52
CA TYR A 72 -20.18 4.10 11.83
C TYR A 72 -19.88 3.28 13.09
N PHE A 73 -20.71 3.40 14.12
CA PHE A 73 -20.60 2.61 15.34
C PHE A 73 -20.78 1.11 15.10
N ASN A 74 -21.77 0.69 14.32
CA ASN A 74 -21.99 -0.72 14.01
C ASN A 74 -20.80 -1.33 13.24
N THR A 75 -20.10 -0.51 12.45
CA THR A 75 -18.96 -0.95 11.65
C THR A 75 -17.68 -1.06 12.48
N TYR A 76 -17.35 -0.04 13.28
CA TYR A 76 -16.05 0.05 13.96
C TYR A 76 -16.12 -0.14 15.48
N GLY A 77 -17.28 0.10 16.09
CA GLY A 77 -17.49 0.03 17.53
C GLY A 77 -17.09 -1.32 18.16
N PRO A 78 -17.44 -2.48 17.56
CA PRO A 78 -17.03 -3.78 18.09
C PRO A 78 -15.52 -3.92 18.29
N THR A 79 -14.70 -3.39 17.37
CA THR A 79 -13.23 -3.43 17.46
C THR A 79 -12.72 -2.65 18.66
N TYR A 80 -13.21 -1.41 18.87
CA TYR A 80 -12.79 -0.59 20.00
C TYR A 80 -13.19 -1.19 21.36
N ILE A 81 -14.40 -1.76 21.45
CA ILE A 81 -14.90 -2.36 22.68
C ILE A 81 -14.20 -3.69 22.98
N GLN A 82 -14.12 -4.58 22.00
CA GLN A 82 -13.61 -5.95 22.21
C GLN A 82 -12.08 -6.00 22.27
N SER A 83 -11.39 -5.24 21.42
CA SER A 83 -9.92 -5.30 21.31
C SER A 83 -9.22 -4.27 22.21
N MET A 84 -9.81 -3.09 22.42
CA MET A 84 -9.19 -2.03 23.22
C MET A 84 -9.82 -1.84 24.60
N GLY A 85 -10.91 -2.55 24.90
CA GLY A 85 -11.59 -2.50 26.21
C GLY A 85 -12.26 -1.15 26.50
N TRP A 86 -12.63 -0.39 25.47
CA TRP A 86 -13.26 0.92 25.65
C TRP A 86 -14.71 0.81 26.09
N THR A 87 -15.20 1.85 26.78
CA THR A 87 -16.62 1.96 27.09
C THR A 87 -17.42 2.28 25.82
N TYR A 88 -18.70 1.93 25.82
CA TYR A 88 -19.62 2.25 24.73
C TYR A 88 -19.66 3.77 24.48
N GLU A 89 -19.83 4.57 25.55
CA GLU A 89 -19.82 6.03 25.51
C GLU A 89 -18.56 6.60 24.87
N ARG A 90 -17.37 6.19 25.36
CA ARG A 90 -16.09 6.65 24.80
C ARG A 90 -15.97 6.32 23.32
N THR A 91 -16.41 5.12 22.94
CA THR A 91 -16.37 4.67 21.56
C THR A 91 -17.26 5.55 20.69
N LEU A 92 -18.52 5.77 21.09
CA LEU A 92 -19.47 6.59 20.35
C LEU A 92 -19.01 8.05 20.23
N GLU A 93 -18.52 8.66 21.31
CA GLU A 93 -17.98 10.03 21.27
C GLU A 93 -16.74 10.13 20.37
N THR A 94 -15.85 9.13 20.40
CA THR A 94 -14.66 9.10 19.53
C THR A 94 -15.04 8.98 18.06
N LEU A 95 -16.00 8.11 17.74
CA LEU A 95 -16.47 7.92 16.37
C LEU A 95 -17.19 9.17 15.84
N LEU A 96 -17.98 9.85 16.67
CA LEU A 96 -18.58 11.13 16.30
C LEU A 96 -17.51 12.19 16.00
N GLU A 97 -16.47 12.26 16.83
CA GLU A 97 -15.36 13.18 16.63
C GLU A 97 -14.57 12.87 15.33
N GLN A 98 -14.41 11.59 14.98
CA GLN A 98 -13.81 11.19 13.72
C GLN A 98 -14.64 11.65 12.52
N ILE A 99 -15.97 11.50 12.56
CA ILE A 99 -16.86 11.99 11.48
C ILE A 99 -16.75 13.51 11.35
N ILE A 100 -16.82 14.26 12.45
CA ILE A 100 -16.67 15.73 12.43
C ILE A 100 -15.32 16.13 11.84
N THR A 101 -14.26 15.44 12.24
CA THR A 101 -12.90 15.69 11.73
C THR A 101 -12.81 15.47 10.23
N GLN A 102 -13.36 14.37 9.71
CA GLN A 102 -13.39 14.08 8.27
C GLN A 102 -14.06 15.22 7.50
N GLU A 103 -15.27 15.63 7.91
CA GLU A 103 -16.01 16.71 7.26
C GLU A 103 -15.23 18.04 7.25
N LEU A 104 -14.55 18.38 8.34
CA LEU A 104 -13.73 19.60 8.41
C LEU A 104 -12.47 19.53 7.52
N VAL A 105 -11.87 18.35 7.36
CA VAL A 105 -10.71 18.17 6.47
C VAL A 105 -11.15 18.22 5.01
N VAL A 106 -12.28 17.61 4.66
CA VAL A 106 -12.88 17.72 3.32
C VAL A 106 -13.22 19.17 3.00
N LEU A 107 -13.86 19.88 3.94
CA LEU A 107 -14.15 21.31 3.80
C LEU A 107 -12.90 22.15 3.52
N GLU A 108 -11.82 21.88 4.26
CA GLU A 108 -10.54 22.56 4.04
C GLU A 108 -9.92 22.16 2.69
N SER A 109 -10.06 20.92 2.24
CA SER A 109 -9.61 20.51 0.91
C SER A 109 -10.32 21.32 -0.18
N ASP A 110 -11.63 21.56 -0.07
CA ASP A 110 -12.39 22.35 -1.04
C ASP A 110 -11.91 23.80 -1.10
N VAL A 111 -11.62 24.39 0.06
CA VAL A 111 -10.98 25.73 0.14
C VAL A 111 -9.66 25.73 -0.62
N ARG A 112 -8.84 24.67 -0.49
CA ARG A 112 -7.53 24.56 -1.16
C ARG A 112 -7.64 24.33 -2.66
N PHE A 113 -8.66 23.60 -3.12
CA PHE A 113 -8.98 23.48 -4.54
C PHE A 113 -9.40 24.83 -5.13
N GLU A 114 -10.23 25.61 -4.43
CA GLU A 114 -10.63 26.95 -4.88
C GLU A 114 -9.47 27.94 -4.88
N ALA A 115 -8.62 27.88 -3.85
CA ALA A 115 -7.37 28.63 -3.77
C ALA A 115 -6.34 28.23 -4.83
N LYS A 116 -6.55 27.08 -5.49
CA LYS A 116 -5.62 26.47 -6.46
C LYS A 116 -4.27 26.11 -5.84
N ASP A 117 -4.29 25.73 -4.55
CA ASP A 117 -3.15 25.14 -3.86
C ASP A 117 -2.99 23.66 -4.26
N ILE A 118 -4.12 22.98 -4.51
CA ILE A 118 -4.19 21.56 -4.90
C ILE A 118 -5.07 21.35 -6.13
N TYR A 119 -4.87 20.22 -6.82
CA TYR A 119 -5.53 19.91 -8.09
C TYR A 119 -5.74 18.41 -8.26
N TRP A 120 -6.80 18.03 -8.96
CA TRP A 120 -7.01 16.65 -9.41
C TRP A 120 -6.03 16.31 -10.52
N THR A 121 -5.32 15.21 -10.36
CA THR A 121 -4.53 14.59 -11.44
C THR A 121 -5.36 13.51 -12.15
N LYS A 122 -4.81 12.99 -13.25
CA LYS A 122 -5.39 11.83 -13.94
C LYS A 122 -5.45 10.60 -13.03
N ASP A 123 -4.40 10.37 -12.26
CA ASP A 123 -4.30 9.19 -11.40
C ASP A 123 -5.29 9.27 -10.23
N ASP A 124 -5.55 10.48 -9.71
CA ASP A 124 -6.57 10.69 -8.67
C ASP A 124 -7.97 10.34 -9.18
N ILE A 125 -8.30 10.82 -10.40
CA ILE A 125 -9.59 10.52 -11.03
C ILE A 125 -9.70 9.02 -11.28
N GLU A 126 -8.67 8.40 -11.86
CA GLU A 126 -8.65 6.95 -12.08
C GLU A 126 -8.78 6.15 -10.79
N THR A 127 -8.20 6.63 -9.69
CA THR A 127 -8.30 6.00 -8.36
C THR A 127 -9.75 6.00 -7.87
N VAL A 128 -10.44 7.13 -7.96
CA VAL A 128 -11.88 7.22 -7.61
C VAL A 128 -12.71 6.30 -8.50
N GLN A 129 -12.48 6.31 -9.82
CA GLN A 129 -13.21 5.45 -10.76
C GLN A 129 -13.02 3.96 -10.47
N LYS A 130 -11.77 3.54 -10.21
CA LYS A 130 -11.44 2.16 -9.82
C LYS A 130 -12.15 1.78 -8.53
N GLY A 131 -12.15 2.67 -7.53
CA GLY A 131 -12.87 2.46 -6.27
C GLY A 131 -14.38 2.26 -6.46
N VAL A 132 -15.01 3.06 -7.33
CA VAL A 132 -16.44 2.94 -7.65
C VAL A 132 -16.76 1.59 -8.27
N TYR A 133 -16.05 1.21 -9.34
CA TYR A 133 -16.31 -0.06 -10.03
C TYR A 133 -15.93 -1.28 -9.19
N LYS A 134 -14.88 -1.20 -8.36
CA LYS A 134 -14.56 -2.24 -7.39
C LYS A 134 -15.69 -2.47 -6.38
N SER A 135 -16.32 -1.40 -5.89
CA SER A 135 -17.49 -1.49 -5.00
C SER A 135 -18.72 -2.10 -5.69
N ILE A 136 -18.98 -1.71 -6.94
CA ILE A 136 -20.03 -2.29 -7.77
C ILE A 136 -19.79 -3.79 -7.98
N ASP A 137 -18.58 -4.17 -8.42
CA ASP A 137 -18.20 -5.55 -8.71
C ASP A 137 -18.30 -6.44 -7.47
N SER A 138 -17.83 -5.94 -6.31
CA SER A 138 -17.92 -6.66 -5.04
C SER A 138 -19.38 -6.92 -4.64
N SER A 139 -20.26 -5.93 -4.85
CA SER A 139 -21.69 -6.08 -4.57
C SER A 139 -22.37 -7.07 -5.51
N ILE A 140 -22.06 -7.01 -6.81
CA ILE A 140 -22.60 -7.95 -7.81
C ILE A 140 -22.13 -9.38 -7.52
N LEU A 141 -20.85 -9.57 -7.17
CA LEU A 141 -20.36 -10.88 -6.78
C LEU A 141 -21.09 -11.42 -5.55
N SER A 142 -21.30 -10.60 -4.52
CA SER A 142 -22.06 -11.02 -3.33
C SER A 142 -23.42 -11.59 -3.74
N LEU A 143 -24.12 -10.89 -4.62
CA LEU A 143 -25.42 -11.35 -5.17
C LEU A 143 -25.28 -12.61 -6.02
N CYS A 144 -24.23 -12.74 -6.83
CA CYS A 144 -23.94 -13.99 -7.55
C CYS A 144 -23.77 -15.16 -6.58
N ASN A 145 -23.02 -14.97 -5.50
CA ASN A 145 -22.77 -15.99 -4.49
C ASN A 145 -24.02 -16.37 -3.70
N GLU A 146 -24.90 -15.40 -3.40
CA GLU A 146 -26.22 -15.68 -2.83
C GLU A 146 -27.10 -16.53 -3.75
N ILE A 147 -27.10 -16.24 -5.06
CA ILE A 147 -27.85 -17.03 -6.05
C ILE A 147 -27.30 -18.46 -6.15
N LEU A 148 -25.97 -18.61 -6.16
CA LEU A 148 -25.30 -19.91 -6.23
C LEU A 148 -25.55 -20.74 -4.96
N GLU A 149 -25.46 -20.12 -3.79
CA GLU A 149 -25.73 -20.75 -2.50
C GLU A 149 -27.18 -21.24 -2.43
N ALA A 150 -28.15 -20.41 -2.85
CA ALA A 150 -29.55 -20.83 -2.95
C ALA A 150 -29.78 -21.98 -3.94
N ALA A 151 -28.94 -22.11 -4.96
CA ALA A 151 -28.95 -23.20 -5.93
C ALA A 151 -28.14 -24.43 -5.50
N GLY A 152 -27.51 -24.41 -4.32
CA GLY A 152 -26.64 -25.49 -3.83
C GLY A 152 -25.35 -25.67 -4.63
N LYS A 153 -24.84 -24.59 -5.24
CA LYS A 153 -23.61 -24.56 -6.03
C LYS A 153 -22.47 -23.90 -5.27
N ASP A 154 -21.24 -24.20 -5.67
CA ASP A 154 -20.04 -23.60 -5.08
C ASP A 154 -20.00 -22.09 -5.31
N LYS A 155 -19.44 -21.37 -4.33
CA LYS A 155 -19.29 -19.91 -4.39
C LYS A 155 -18.18 -19.53 -5.38
N LEU A 156 -18.35 -18.38 -6.01
CA LEU A 156 -17.30 -17.71 -6.75
C LEU A 156 -16.42 -16.95 -5.77
N GLU A 157 -15.10 -17.08 -5.93
CA GLU A 157 -14.14 -16.24 -5.23
C GLU A 157 -13.71 -15.09 -6.14
N LEU A 158 -13.54 -13.90 -5.56
CA LEU A 158 -12.74 -12.86 -6.20
C LEU A 158 -11.31 -13.37 -6.21
N THR A 159 -10.74 -13.65 -7.38
CA THR A 159 -9.29 -13.50 -7.51
C THR A 159 -9.03 -12.00 -7.42
N ALA A 160 -8.44 -11.56 -6.32
CA ALA A 160 -8.07 -10.17 -6.15
C ALA A 160 -7.28 -9.73 -7.39
N GLU A 161 -7.67 -8.61 -7.99
CA GLU A 161 -6.72 -7.87 -8.80
C GLU A 161 -5.56 -7.55 -7.86
N SER A 162 -4.36 -8.01 -8.24
CA SER A 162 -3.14 -7.40 -7.76
C SER A 162 -3.30 -5.91 -8.04
N THR A 163 -3.58 -5.13 -7.00
CA THR A 163 -3.36 -3.69 -7.03
C THR A 163 -1.99 -3.50 -7.64
N ASP A 164 -1.90 -2.78 -8.75
CA ASP A 164 -0.64 -2.36 -9.36
C ASP A 164 0.12 -1.53 -8.32
N SER A 165 0.84 -2.27 -7.49
CA SER A 165 1.79 -1.83 -6.50
C SER A 165 2.50 -3.04 -5.89
N ASP A 166 1.93 -4.25 -5.99
CA ASP A 166 2.59 -5.53 -5.70
C ASP A 166 1.95 -6.63 -6.59
N THR A 167 2.31 -6.72 -7.87
CA THR A 167 2.34 -8.07 -8.47
C THR A 167 3.43 -8.78 -7.71
N GLU A 168 3.05 -9.68 -6.80
CA GLU A 168 3.99 -10.58 -6.12
C GLU A 168 4.58 -11.50 -7.20
N THR A 169 5.52 -10.96 -7.97
CA THR A 169 6.32 -11.70 -8.91
C THR A 169 7.19 -12.64 -8.09
N THR A 170 7.47 -13.82 -8.64
CA THR A 170 8.34 -14.81 -7.97
C THR A 170 9.68 -14.17 -7.56
N TYR A 171 10.18 -13.23 -8.36
CA TYR A 171 11.41 -12.48 -8.11
C TYR A 171 11.19 -10.98 -8.25
N PRO A 172 11.88 -10.13 -7.44
CA PRO A 172 11.79 -8.69 -7.58
C PRO A 172 12.16 -8.20 -9.00
N VAL A 173 11.42 -7.21 -9.49
CA VAL A 173 11.72 -6.53 -10.76
C VAL A 173 12.54 -5.28 -10.45
N ARG A 174 13.59 -5.02 -11.24
CA ARG A 174 14.36 -3.80 -11.10
C ARG A 174 13.48 -2.61 -11.47
N GLU A 175 13.31 -1.66 -10.56
CA GLU A 175 12.70 -0.38 -10.88
C GLU A 175 13.55 0.33 -11.94
N GLU A 176 13.02 0.47 -13.15
CA GLU A 176 13.59 1.38 -14.15
C GLU A 176 13.29 2.80 -13.67
N LYS A 177 14.32 3.59 -13.35
CA LYS A 177 14.14 5.04 -13.20
C LYS A 177 13.76 5.62 -14.56
N ASN A 178 12.46 5.69 -14.84
CA ASN A 178 11.96 6.51 -15.92
C ASN A 178 12.07 7.98 -15.49
N GLU A 179 12.95 8.73 -16.14
CA GLU A 179 13.00 10.21 -16.05
C GLU A 179 11.69 10.86 -16.57
N ALA A 180 10.74 10.07 -17.09
CA ALA A 180 9.45 10.52 -17.61
C ALA A 180 8.31 10.53 -16.58
N ASP A 181 8.50 9.96 -15.38
CA ASP A 181 7.44 9.92 -14.34
C ASP A 181 7.30 11.28 -13.60
N ASP A 182 8.16 12.26 -13.89
CA ASP A 182 8.11 13.61 -13.31
C ASP A 182 7.16 14.57 -14.06
N GLU A 183 6.59 14.20 -15.21
CA GLU A 183 5.55 15.01 -15.87
C GLU A 183 4.16 14.62 -15.37
N ARG A 184 3.79 15.13 -14.18
CA ARG A 184 2.38 15.16 -13.76
C ARG A 184 1.57 15.86 -14.85
N VAL A 185 0.76 15.11 -15.60
CA VAL A 185 -0.15 15.69 -16.60
C VAL A 185 -1.28 16.38 -15.85
N PHE A 186 -1.15 17.68 -15.65
CA PHE A 186 -2.18 18.53 -15.06
C PHE A 186 -3.31 18.74 -16.07
N TYR A 187 -4.55 18.42 -15.70
CA TYR A 187 -5.70 18.84 -16.49
C TYR A 187 -5.88 20.36 -16.37
N THR A 188 -5.71 21.08 -17.48
CA THR A 188 -6.04 22.51 -17.57
C THR A 188 -7.52 22.69 -17.88
N TYR A 189 -8.22 23.38 -16.99
CA TYR A 189 -9.68 23.45 -16.88
C TYR A 189 -10.39 24.28 -17.97
N GLY A 190 -11.46 23.76 -18.61
CA GLY A 190 -12.41 24.49 -19.51
C GLY A 190 -13.88 24.45 -19.01
N GLU A 191 -14.49 25.65 -18.86
CA GLU A 191 -15.65 26.05 -18.00
C GLU A 191 -16.83 25.05 -17.81
N GLY A 192 -17.27 24.84 -16.54
CA GLY A 192 -18.49 24.11 -16.15
C GLY A 192 -18.30 22.95 -15.14
N ASN A 193 -18.84 23.08 -13.91
CA ASN A 193 -18.88 22.10 -12.79
C ASN A 193 -17.56 21.35 -12.47
N LYS A 194 -16.60 22.03 -11.83
CA LYS A 194 -15.17 21.64 -11.89
C LYS A 194 -14.45 21.23 -10.60
N HIS A 195 -15.14 21.08 -9.47
CA HIS A 195 -14.46 20.80 -8.18
C HIS A 195 -14.82 19.44 -7.56
N ASP A 196 -15.74 18.67 -8.16
CA ASP A 196 -16.34 17.51 -7.50
C ASP A 196 -15.61 16.18 -7.74
N GLY A 197 -14.50 16.15 -8.48
CA GLY A 197 -13.73 14.92 -8.75
C GLY A 197 -14.50 13.84 -9.53
N TRP A 198 -15.74 14.12 -9.94
CA TRP A 198 -16.65 13.13 -10.50
C TRP A 198 -16.64 13.20 -12.04
N TYR A 199 -15.56 12.72 -12.63
CA TYR A 199 -15.45 12.63 -14.09
C TYR A 199 -15.32 11.17 -14.53
N LEU A 200 -16.41 10.57 -15.00
CA LEU A 200 -16.43 9.23 -15.59
C LEU A 200 -16.59 9.34 -17.12
N SER A 201 -15.51 9.75 -17.81
CA SER A 201 -15.52 9.88 -19.28
C SER A 201 -15.84 8.55 -19.95
N GLU A 202 -15.17 7.47 -19.57
CA GLU A 202 -15.38 6.12 -20.07
C GLU A 202 -15.33 5.11 -18.91
N PRO A 203 -15.98 3.93 -19.01
CA PRO A 203 -15.71 2.85 -18.07
C PRO A 203 -14.20 2.57 -18.10
N TRP A 204 -13.56 2.45 -16.94
CA TRP A 204 -12.14 2.11 -16.89
C TRP A 204 -11.90 0.83 -17.69
N TYR A 205 -11.17 0.97 -18.79
CA TYR A 205 -10.85 -0.09 -19.72
C TYR A 205 -9.37 -0.40 -19.56
N ASN A 206 -9.05 -1.41 -18.76
CA ASN A 206 -7.70 -1.96 -18.75
C ASN A 206 -7.63 -3.02 -19.85
N GLU A 207 -6.95 -2.69 -20.96
CA GLU A 207 -6.51 -3.70 -21.90
C GLU A 207 -5.53 -4.64 -21.17
N GLY A 208 -6.01 -5.82 -20.75
CA GLY A 208 -5.15 -6.93 -20.36
C GLY A 208 -5.02 -7.28 -18.88
N LYS A 209 -5.89 -6.80 -17.98
CA LYS A 209 -5.94 -7.29 -16.58
C LYS A 209 -7.28 -7.94 -16.27
N GLU A 210 -7.24 -9.24 -15.94
CA GLU A 210 -8.40 -10.09 -15.68
C GLU A 210 -8.99 -9.81 -14.29
N PHE A 211 -9.94 -8.86 -14.23
CA PHE A 211 -10.99 -8.93 -13.22
C PHE A 211 -12.05 -9.90 -13.74
N TYR A 212 -12.47 -10.90 -12.98
CA TYR A 212 -13.50 -11.85 -13.42
C TYR A 212 -14.83 -11.17 -13.84
N PHE A 213 -15.07 -9.92 -13.40
CA PHE A 213 -16.29 -9.17 -13.68
C PHE A 213 -16.12 -7.88 -14.49
N SER A 214 -14.90 -7.46 -14.86
CA SER A 214 -14.68 -6.30 -15.75
C SER A 214 -15.12 -6.57 -17.20
N TYR A 215 -15.84 -7.66 -17.44
CA TYR A 215 -16.26 -8.13 -18.76
C TYR A 215 -17.79 -8.23 -18.90
N ASN A 216 -18.48 -7.09 -18.82
CA ASN A 216 -19.68 -6.75 -19.63
C ASN A 216 -20.83 -7.80 -19.70
N GLY A 217 -20.94 -8.71 -18.73
CA GLY A 217 -21.85 -9.87 -18.80
C GLY A 217 -21.64 -10.82 -19.99
N ASN A 218 -20.45 -10.78 -20.61
CA ASN A 218 -20.15 -11.50 -21.86
C ASN A 218 -19.08 -12.58 -21.72
N TYR A 219 -18.47 -12.72 -20.54
CA TYR A 219 -17.44 -13.73 -20.25
C TYR A 219 -18.03 -14.97 -19.56
N GLY A 220 -17.40 -16.13 -19.74
CA GLY A 220 -17.88 -17.41 -19.23
C GLY A 220 -18.94 -18.10 -20.11
N ASP A 221 -19.45 -19.23 -19.62
CA ASP A 221 -20.55 -19.96 -20.25
C ASP A 221 -21.89 -19.23 -20.09
N GLU A 222 -22.93 -19.69 -20.79
CA GLU A 222 -24.25 -19.05 -20.73
C GLU A 222 -24.89 -19.08 -19.34
N GLU A 223 -24.50 -20.05 -18.50
CA GLU A 223 -24.94 -20.12 -17.11
C GLU A 223 -24.33 -18.98 -16.29
N THR A 224 -23.02 -18.76 -16.42
CA THR A 224 -22.28 -17.65 -15.81
C THR A 224 -22.82 -16.30 -16.26
N LYS A 225 -23.06 -16.13 -17.57
CA LYS A 225 -23.64 -14.89 -18.10
C LYS A 225 -25.07 -14.66 -17.59
N SER A 226 -25.86 -15.73 -17.46
CA SER A 226 -27.21 -15.64 -16.91
C SER A 226 -27.21 -15.26 -15.44
N LEU A 227 -26.31 -15.85 -14.66
CA LEU A 227 -26.08 -15.51 -13.25
C LEU A 227 -25.74 -14.02 -13.09
N PHE A 228 -24.77 -13.53 -13.86
CA PHE A 228 -24.37 -12.12 -13.83
C PHE A 228 -25.52 -11.18 -14.22
N ARG A 229 -26.26 -11.50 -15.30
CA ARG A 229 -27.41 -10.69 -15.73
C ARG A 229 -28.47 -10.58 -14.64
N GLU A 230 -28.68 -11.65 -13.88
CA GLU A 230 -29.63 -11.65 -12.76
C GLU A 230 -29.08 -10.87 -11.57
N ALA A 231 -27.81 -11.05 -11.22
CA ALA A 231 -27.15 -10.32 -10.15
C ALA A 231 -27.16 -8.80 -10.39
N VAL A 232 -26.88 -8.33 -11.61
CA VAL A 232 -26.96 -6.89 -11.96
C VAL A 232 -28.37 -6.33 -11.77
N LYS A 233 -29.43 -7.08 -12.14
CA LYS A 233 -30.81 -6.63 -11.92
C LYS A 233 -31.16 -6.53 -10.44
N ARG A 234 -30.70 -7.50 -9.65
CA ARG A 234 -30.84 -7.48 -8.18
C ARG A 234 -30.06 -6.32 -7.58
N TYR A 235 -28.87 -6.04 -8.08
CA TYR A 235 -28.05 -4.92 -7.66
C TYR A 235 -28.71 -3.57 -7.95
N ILE A 236 -29.26 -3.36 -9.15
CA ILE A 236 -30.03 -2.14 -9.47
C ILE A 236 -31.24 -2.00 -8.53
N SER A 237 -31.88 -3.11 -8.16
CA SER A 237 -33.01 -3.11 -7.24
C SER A 237 -32.57 -2.79 -5.80
N SER A 238 -31.46 -3.35 -5.32
CA SER A 238 -30.92 -3.05 -4.00
C SER A 238 -30.42 -1.61 -3.89
N MET A 239 -29.81 -1.06 -4.96
CA MET A 239 -29.45 0.36 -5.01
C MET A 239 -30.69 1.26 -4.94
N ALA A 240 -31.77 0.89 -5.64
CA ALA A 240 -33.03 1.62 -5.57
C ALA A 240 -33.66 1.57 -4.17
N GLU A 241 -33.60 0.41 -3.49
CA GLU A 241 -34.05 0.28 -2.10
C GLU A 241 -33.19 1.12 -1.15
N ALA A 242 -31.86 1.07 -1.29
CA ALA A 242 -30.93 1.88 -0.52
C ALA A 242 -31.16 3.38 -0.72
N SER A 243 -31.59 3.80 -1.92
CA SER A 243 -31.89 5.20 -2.21
C SER A 243 -33.02 5.78 -1.35
N ALA A 244 -33.96 4.95 -0.89
CA ALA A 244 -35.04 5.38 -0.02
C ALA A 244 -34.55 5.78 1.39
N SER A 245 -33.39 5.26 1.80
CA SER A 245 -32.75 5.56 3.07
C SER A 245 -31.72 6.69 2.98
N LEU A 246 -31.52 7.29 1.81
CA LEU A 246 -30.64 8.44 1.66
C LEU A 246 -31.25 9.67 2.36
N ILE A 247 -30.53 10.17 3.36
CA ILE A 247 -30.85 11.38 4.10
C ILE A 247 -30.02 12.54 3.52
N GLY A 248 -30.53 13.78 3.58
CA GLY A 248 -29.80 14.95 3.08
C GLY A 248 -29.86 15.15 1.55
N VAL A 249 -30.74 14.43 0.85
CA VAL A 249 -30.93 14.55 -0.61
C VAL A 249 -32.12 15.46 -0.92
N THR A 250 -31.93 16.41 -1.84
CA THR A 250 -32.97 17.36 -2.27
C THR A 250 -34.08 16.66 -3.08
N ASP A 251 -35.27 17.27 -3.15
CA ASP A 251 -36.39 16.71 -3.94
C ASP A 251 -36.06 16.56 -5.43
N GLU A 252 -35.23 17.45 -5.98
CA GLU A 252 -34.78 17.38 -7.38
C GLU A 252 -33.77 16.25 -7.60
N GLU A 253 -32.84 16.05 -6.67
CA GLU A 253 -31.91 14.90 -6.70
C GLU A 253 -32.67 13.58 -6.54
N LYS A 254 -33.66 13.49 -5.65
CA LYS A 254 -34.51 12.30 -5.50
C LYS A 254 -35.21 11.95 -6.81
N LYS A 255 -35.82 12.94 -7.47
CA LYS A 255 -36.45 12.76 -8.77
C LYS A 255 -35.45 12.33 -9.84
N THR A 256 -34.23 12.86 -9.80
CA THR A 256 -33.14 12.45 -10.71
C THR A 256 -32.78 10.98 -10.48
N ILE A 257 -32.58 10.58 -9.23
CA ILE A 257 -32.30 9.20 -8.83
C ILE A 257 -33.41 8.24 -9.27
N GLU A 258 -34.68 8.60 -9.08
CA GLU A 258 -35.82 7.79 -9.53
C GLU A 258 -35.79 7.57 -11.06
N ASN A 259 -35.53 8.64 -11.83
CA ASN A 259 -35.40 8.55 -13.28
C ASN A 259 -34.19 7.68 -13.70
N GLU A 260 -33.07 7.77 -12.98
CA GLU A 260 -31.88 6.97 -13.22
C GLU A 260 -32.13 5.48 -12.94
N VAL A 261 -32.83 5.15 -11.86
CA VAL A 261 -33.23 3.77 -11.55
C VAL A 261 -34.08 3.18 -12.67
N ASP A 262 -35.08 3.94 -13.15
CA ASP A 262 -35.94 3.49 -14.25
C ASP A 262 -35.17 3.34 -15.57
N MET A 263 -34.23 4.25 -15.83
CA MET A 263 -33.30 4.17 -16.95
C MET A 263 -32.46 2.88 -16.88
N LEU A 264 -31.83 2.60 -15.73
CA LEU A 264 -30.99 1.42 -15.52
C LEU A 264 -31.78 0.12 -15.66
N ARG A 265 -33.00 0.06 -15.09
CA ARG A 265 -33.92 -1.08 -15.26
C ARG A 265 -34.30 -1.30 -16.72
N ARG A 266 -34.55 -0.21 -17.46
CA ARG A 266 -34.85 -0.28 -18.89
C ARG A 266 -33.65 -0.73 -19.71
N LEU A 267 -32.45 -0.21 -19.44
CA LEU A 267 -31.20 -0.62 -20.10
C LEU A 267 -30.94 -2.11 -19.87
N ALA A 268 -31.04 -2.58 -18.63
CA ALA A 268 -30.84 -3.98 -18.26
C ALA A 268 -31.82 -4.92 -18.99
N LYS A 269 -33.04 -4.45 -19.27
CA LYS A 269 -34.09 -5.21 -19.96
C LYS A 269 -33.97 -5.19 -21.48
N VAL A 270 -33.64 -4.03 -22.07
CA VAL A 270 -33.69 -3.80 -23.53
C VAL A 270 -32.35 -4.03 -24.20
N THR A 271 -31.28 -3.47 -23.63
CA THR A 271 -29.93 -3.52 -24.22
C THR A 271 -29.07 -4.63 -23.60
N GLY A 272 -29.34 -4.95 -22.33
CA GLY A 272 -28.67 -6.02 -21.59
C GLY A 272 -28.02 -5.50 -20.31
N ALA A 273 -27.78 -6.41 -19.36
CA ALA A 273 -27.20 -6.07 -18.06
C ALA A 273 -25.79 -5.48 -18.14
N GLY A 274 -25.00 -5.84 -19.16
CA GLY A 274 -23.67 -5.26 -19.39
C GLY A 274 -23.71 -3.76 -19.67
N GLU A 275 -24.70 -3.30 -20.46
CA GLU A 275 -24.83 -1.87 -20.72
C GLU A 275 -25.35 -1.11 -19.50
N ALA A 276 -26.28 -1.70 -18.74
CA ALA A 276 -26.69 -1.12 -17.46
C ALA A 276 -25.50 -0.98 -16.52
N TYR A 277 -24.68 -2.02 -16.38
CA TYR A 277 -23.45 -2.00 -15.57
C TYR A 277 -22.51 -0.84 -15.93
N ARG A 278 -22.24 -0.60 -17.22
CA ARG A 278 -21.38 0.50 -17.69
C ARG A 278 -21.90 1.90 -17.34
N VAL A 279 -23.21 2.01 -17.15
CA VAL A 279 -23.88 3.28 -16.85
C VAL A 279 -24.06 3.48 -15.36
N ILE A 280 -24.16 2.40 -14.54
CA ILE A 280 -24.35 2.49 -13.08
C ILE A 280 -23.33 3.43 -12.46
N GLY A 281 -22.03 3.25 -12.76
CA GLY A 281 -20.98 4.09 -12.18
C GLY A 281 -21.19 5.58 -12.44
N LYS A 282 -21.87 5.97 -13.52
CA LYS A 282 -22.06 7.36 -13.96
C LYS A 282 -23.27 8.05 -13.35
N THR A 283 -24.11 7.36 -12.58
CA THR A 283 -25.36 7.91 -12.05
C THR A 283 -25.15 8.73 -10.79
N LEU A 284 -26.03 9.70 -10.55
CA LEU A 284 -26.11 10.42 -9.27
C LEU A 284 -26.38 9.45 -8.12
N LEU A 285 -27.20 8.42 -8.35
CA LEU A 285 -27.44 7.37 -7.36
C LEU A 285 -26.13 6.68 -6.91
N CYS A 286 -25.27 6.29 -7.87
CA CYS A 286 -24.00 5.65 -7.55
C CYS A 286 -23.04 6.64 -6.87
N LYS A 287 -23.04 7.91 -7.32
CA LYS A 287 -22.30 8.98 -6.66
C LYS A 287 -22.69 9.10 -5.18
N LYS A 288 -23.99 9.22 -4.87
CA LYS A 288 -24.48 9.38 -3.48
C LYS A 288 -24.24 8.15 -2.60
N LEU A 289 -24.30 6.94 -3.16
CA LEU A 289 -24.13 5.71 -2.38
C LEU A 289 -22.66 5.33 -2.15
N VAL A 290 -21.77 5.67 -3.09
CA VAL A 290 -20.37 5.18 -3.11
C VAL A 290 -19.39 6.26 -3.54
N GLY A 291 -19.73 7.06 -4.56
CA GLY A 291 -18.81 8.01 -5.16
C GLY A 291 -18.37 9.15 -4.23
N ASP A 292 -19.29 9.77 -3.48
CA ASP A 292 -18.99 10.93 -2.63
C ASP A 292 -17.95 10.59 -1.57
N SER A 293 -18.06 9.43 -0.90
CA SER A 293 -17.06 9.02 0.09
C SER A 293 -15.68 8.73 -0.52
N LEU A 294 -15.63 8.20 -1.75
CA LEU A 294 -14.38 7.98 -2.47
C LEU A 294 -13.75 9.29 -2.94
N ILE A 295 -14.56 10.24 -3.40
CA ILE A 295 -14.13 11.59 -3.76
C ILE A 295 -13.52 12.26 -2.53
N ASP A 296 -14.25 12.28 -1.42
CA ASP A 296 -13.82 12.93 -0.18
C ASP A 296 -12.53 12.29 0.35
N SER A 297 -12.44 10.96 0.31
CA SER A 297 -11.20 10.25 0.62
C SER A 297 -10.04 10.70 -0.27
N GLN A 298 -10.25 10.83 -1.58
CA GLN A 298 -9.18 11.23 -2.49
C GLN A 298 -8.80 12.70 -2.31
N LYS A 299 -9.77 13.59 -2.03
CA LYS A 299 -9.47 14.98 -1.67
C LYS A 299 -8.61 15.07 -0.42
N MET A 300 -8.91 14.28 0.61
CA MET A 300 -8.10 14.20 1.83
C MET A 300 -6.68 13.70 1.51
N ALA A 301 -6.53 12.70 0.64
CA ALA A 301 -5.22 12.19 0.22
C ALA A 301 -4.41 13.26 -0.54
N ILE A 302 -5.02 13.96 -1.49
CA ILE A 302 -4.38 15.06 -2.23
C ILE A 302 -3.94 16.18 -1.28
N LEU A 303 -4.80 16.54 -0.31
CA LEU A 303 -4.48 17.56 0.69
C LEU A 303 -3.33 17.12 1.61
N GLN A 304 -3.35 15.86 2.04
CA GLN A 304 -2.26 15.28 2.82
C GLN A 304 -0.96 15.36 2.02
N ASP A 305 -0.91 14.83 0.79
CA ASP A 305 0.26 14.90 -0.09
C ASP A 305 0.80 16.33 -0.26
N TYR A 306 -0.09 17.32 -0.41
CA TYR A 306 0.28 18.72 -0.49
C TYR A 306 0.98 19.19 0.80
N ILE A 307 0.41 18.91 1.96
CA ILE A 307 1.00 19.27 3.26
C ILE A 307 2.35 18.57 3.45
N GLU A 308 2.41 17.27 3.17
CA GLU A 308 3.62 16.46 3.29
C GLU A 308 4.73 16.94 2.36
N SER A 309 4.39 17.31 1.12
CA SER A 309 5.35 17.83 0.13
C SER A 309 5.95 19.19 0.51
N SER A 310 5.26 19.94 1.38
CA SER A 310 5.72 21.25 1.86
C SER A 310 6.74 21.13 3.02
N VAL A 311 6.94 19.92 3.56
CA VAL A 311 7.85 19.69 4.68
C VAL A 311 9.30 19.74 4.22
N THR A 312 10.02 20.76 4.67
CA THR A 312 11.48 20.87 4.50
C THR A 312 12.19 20.43 5.77
N VAL A 313 13.27 19.64 5.64
CA VAL A 313 14.14 19.29 6.76
C VAL A 313 15.40 20.16 6.75
N THR A 314 15.88 20.56 7.93
CA THR A 314 17.07 21.41 8.02
C THR A 314 18.35 20.59 8.07
N GLU A 315 19.48 21.19 7.67
CA GLU A 315 20.81 20.59 7.87
C GLU A 315 21.06 20.19 9.32
N GLN A 316 20.54 20.99 10.26
CA GLN A 316 20.70 20.75 11.68
C GLN A 316 19.98 19.48 12.12
N ASP A 317 18.78 19.21 11.59
CA ASP A 317 18.01 18.01 11.90
C ASP A 317 18.70 16.76 11.35
N ILE A 318 19.22 16.83 10.12
CA ILE A 318 20.01 15.76 9.49
C ILE A 318 21.24 15.44 10.35
N LEU A 319 22.01 16.47 10.72
CA LEU A 319 23.22 16.30 11.55
C LEU A 319 22.87 15.73 12.94
N ALA A 320 21.82 16.24 13.57
CA ALA A 320 21.38 15.76 14.88
C ALA A 320 20.95 14.28 14.83
N LYS A 321 20.17 13.90 13.80
CA LYS A 321 19.73 12.51 13.63
C LYS A 321 20.88 11.57 13.33
N TYR A 322 21.80 11.96 12.45
CA TYR A 322 23.01 11.20 12.15
C TYR A 322 23.84 10.97 13.41
N ASN A 323 24.17 12.02 14.16
CA ASN A 323 24.96 11.93 15.39
C ASN A 323 24.27 11.03 16.42
N SER A 324 22.95 11.18 16.60
CA SER A 324 22.16 10.34 17.50
C SER A 324 22.23 8.85 17.15
N ILE A 325 22.13 8.49 15.86
CA ILE A 325 22.24 7.09 15.43
C ILE A 325 23.66 6.56 15.66
N VAL A 326 24.69 7.32 15.27
CA VAL A 326 26.08 6.92 15.45
C VAL A 326 26.41 6.73 16.93
N GLU A 327 26.06 7.66 17.81
CA GLU A 327 26.29 7.55 19.26
C GLU A 327 25.54 6.36 19.88
N THR A 328 24.30 6.12 19.43
CA THR A 328 23.51 4.96 19.87
C THR A 328 24.18 3.66 19.45
N GLN A 329 24.61 3.55 18.19
CA GLN A 329 25.32 2.37 17.68
C GLN A 329 26.68 2.18 18.36
N MET A 330 27.44 3.25 18.60
CA MET A 330 28.70 3.20 19.36
C MET A 330 28.51 2.69 20.78
N THR A 331 27.37 2.97 21.41
CA THR A 331 27.06 2.45 22.75
C THR A 331 26.58 1.01 22.69
N LYS A 332 25.65 0.70 21.78
CA LYS A 332 25.03 -0.63 21.60
C LYS A 332 26.06 -1.68 21.18
N TYR A 333 26.93 -1.35 20.21
CA TYR A 333 27.88 -2.29 19.61
C TYR A 333 29.18 -2.47 20.40
N LYS A 334 29.25 -1.95 21.63
CA LYS A 334 30.24 -2.42 22.62
C LYS A 334 29.98 -3.87 23.00
N ASP A 335 28.71 -4.30 22.94
CA ASP A 335 28.34 -5.71 23.02
C ASP A 335 28.50 -6.33 21.62
N SER A 336 29.45 -7.25 21.50
CA SER A 336 29.71 -7.96 20.24
C SER A 336 28.49 -8.73 19.76
N SER A 337 27.66 -9.28 20.66
CA SER A 337 26.45 -10.04 20.28
C SER A 337 25.40 -9.13 19.65
N ALA A 338 25.29 -7.90 20.17
CA ALA A 338 24.39 -6.89 19.62
C ALA A 338 24.83 -6.41 18.24
N TYR A 339 26.15 -6.29 18.01
CA TYR A 339 26.70 -5.99 16.70
C TYR A 339 26.52 -7.15 15.71
N ASP A 340 26.82 -8.38 16.14
CA ASP A 340 26.68 -9.60 15.33
C ASP A 340 25.25 -9.81 14.83
N THR A 341 24.27 -9.52 15.70
CA THR A 341 22.84 -9.55 15.36
C THR A 341 22.49 -8.46 14.35
N ALA A 342 22.95 -7.22 14.58
CA ALA A 342 22.62 -6.09 13.73
C ALA A 342 23.20 -6.23 12.32
N ILE A 343 24.48 -6.57 12.21
CA ILE A 343 25.19 -6.66 10.91
C ILE A 343 24.70 -7.83 10.05
N SER A 344 24.20 -8.90 10.68
CA SER A 344 23.64 -10.06 9.97
C SER A 344 22.16 -9.87 9.60
N GLY A 345 21.47 -8.94 10.28
CA GLY A 345 20.06 -8.64 10.10
C GLY A 345 19.77 -7.63 8.99
N THR A 346 18.78 -6.76 9.23
CA THR A 346 18.32 -5.69 8.33
C THR A 346 18.63 -4.29 8.87
N ASP A 347 19.40 -4.19 9.96
CA ASP A 347 19.77 -2.91 10.55
C ASP A 347 20.71 -2.13 9.61
N THR A 348 20.45 -0.85 9.40
CA THR A 348 21.40 0.04 8.70
C THR A 348 22.57 0.37 9.64
N ILE A 349 23.77 -0.09 9.29
CA ILE A 349 24.97 0.08 10.10
C ILE A 349 25.74 1.34 9.68
N LEU A 350 25.77 2.35 10.56
CA LEU A 350 26.55 3.58 10.39
C LEU A 350 27.86 3.57 11.17
N TYR A 351 27.93 2.83 12.28
CA TYR A 351 29.13 2.65 13.07
C TYR A 351 29.54 1.18 13.16
N ARG A 352 30.82 0.92 12.91
CA ARG A 352 31.41 -0.43 12.93
C ARG A 352 32.55 -0.47 13.96
N PRO A 353 32.47 -1.34 14.99
CA PRO A 353 33.48 -1.40 16.04
C PRO A 353 34.75 -2.18 15.64
N ASN A 354 34.68 -3.02 14.61
CA ASN A 354 35.76 -3.92 14.21
C ASN A 354 35.71 -4.24 12.70
N THR A 355 36.65 -5.07 12.25
CA THR A 355 36.79 -5.52 10.84
C THR A 355 36.47 -7.01 10.69
N ASP A 356 35.73 -7.58 11.65
CA ASP A 356 35.56 -9.04 11.79
C ASP A 356 34.56 -9.63 10.78
N TYR A 357 34.04 -8.83 9.85
CA TYR A 357 33.07 -9.24 8.85
C TYR A 357 33.59 -8.97 7.43
N VAL A 358 33.18 -9.84 6.52
CA VAL A 358 33.35 -9.70 5.07
C VAL A 358 31.97 -9.63 4.44
N ASN A 359 31.74 -8.66 3.57
CA ASN A 359 30.46 -8.50 2.89
C ASN A 359 30.50 -9.01 1.46
N VAL A 360 29.56 -9.90 1.15
CA VAL A 360 29.48 -10.56 -0.15
C VAL A 360 28.06 -10.48 -0.70
N LYS A 361 27.95 -10.26 -2.00
CA LYS A 361 26.73 -10.54 -2.76
C LYS A 361 26.89 -11.89 -3.42
N HIS A 362 25.77 -12.54 -3.72
CA HIS A 362 25.79 -13.80 -4.44
C HIS A 362 24.58 -13.95 -5.35
N ILE A 363 24.72 -14.84 -6.33
CA ILE A 363 23.64 -15.34 -7.16
C ILE A 363 23.49 -16.82 -6.84
N LEU A 364 22.33 -17.21 -6.31
CA LEU A 364 21.96 -18.60 -6.09
C LEU A 364 21.31 -19.17 -7.36
N LEU A 365 21.93 -20.22 -7.89
CA LEU A 365 21.36 -21.10 -8.91
C LEU A 365 20.92 -22.39 -8.19
N PRO A 366 19.62 -22.58 -7.95
CA PRO A 366 19.16 -23.54 -6.96
C PRO A 366 19.16 -24.97 -7.50
N PHE A 367 19.32 -25.95 -6.62
CA PHE A 367 18.82 -27.29 -6.89
C PHE A 367 17.28 -27.26 -6.94
N SER A 368 16.67 -28.02 -7.85
CA SER A 368 15.24 -28.29 -7.82
C SER A 368 14.85 -29.05 -6.55
N GLU A 369 13.57 -29.03 -6.19
CA GLU A 369 13.08 -29.69 -4.98
C GLU A 369 13.34 -31.20 -4.99
N GLU A 370 13.24 -31.86 -6.15
CA GLU A 370 13.57 -33.27 -6.30
C GLU A 370 15.05 -33.53 -6.04
N GLN A 371 15.92 -32.62 -6.50
CA GLN A 371 17.37 -32.71 -6.29
C GLN A 371 17.72 -32.47 -4.83
N LYS A 372 17.10 -31.49 -4.17
CA LYS A 372 17.28 -31.23 -2.73
C LYS A 372 16.87 -32.45 -1.91
N GLN A 373 15.69 -33.03 -2.17
CA GLN A 373 15.22 -34.24 -1.48
C GLN A 373 16.17 -35.43 -1.69
N ASP A 374 16.69 -35.61 -2.91
CA ASP A 374 17.68 -36.64 -3.21
C ASP A 374 18.98 -36.45 -2.44
N LEU A 375 19.50 -35.22 -2.40
CA LEU A 375 20.69 -34.87 -1.63
C LEU A 375 20.46 -35.07 -0.13
N THR A 376 19.31 -34.68 0.42
CA THR A 376 18.97 -34.92 1.83
C THR A 376 19.02 -36.41 2.18
N ARG A 377 18.42 -37.28 1.33
CA ARG A 377 18.49 -38.73 1.54
C ARG A 377 19.91 -39.26 1.49
N GLN A 378 20.71 -38.79 0.54
CA GLN A 378 22.10 -39.23 0.36
C GLN A 378 23.01 -38.76 1.49
N LYS A 379 22.78 -37.56 2.04
CA LYS A 379 23.52 -37.02 3.19
C LYS A 379 23.41 -37.92 4.42
N ALA A 380 22.29 -38.62 4.59
CA ALA A 380 22.09 -39.57 5.68
C ALA A 380 22.79 -40.93 5.47
N LEU A 381 23.21 -41.25 4.24
CA LEU A 381 23.74 -42.57 3.84
C LEU A 381 25.24 -42.56 3.53
N LEU A 382 25.78 -41.41 3.13
CA LEU A 382 27.15 -41.26 2.65
C LEU A 382 28.06 -40.63 3.71
N THR A 383 29.36 -40.88 3.61
CA THR A 383 30.34 -40.06 4.35
C THR A 383 30.33 -38.63 3.83
N THR A 384 30.80 -37.67 4.62
CA THR A 384 30.87 -36.25 4.22
C THR A 384 31.56 -36.05 2.87
N LYS A 385 32.69 -36.72 2.64
CA LYS A 385 33.45 -36.61 1.38
C LYS A 385 32.70 -37.19 0.18
N GLU A 386 32.01 -38.31 0.36
CA GLU A 386 31.20 -38.93 -0.71
C GLU A 386 29.97 -38.09 -1.02
N TYR A 387 29.33 -37.53 0.01
CA TYR A 387 28.21 -36.61 -0.12
C TYR A 387 28.61 -35.34 -0.88
N GLU A 388 29.72 -34.69 -0.51
CA GLU A 388 30.25 -33.51 -1.21
C GLU A 388 30.55 -33.79 -2.69
N ALA A 389 31.18 -34.93 -2.99
CA ALA A 389 31.46 -35.34 -4.37
C ALA A 389 30.17 -35.57 -5.18
N LYS A 390 29.16 -36.17 -4.55
CA LYS A 390 27.86 -36.43 -5.16
C LYS A 390 27.06 -35.15 -5.38
N ARG A 391 27.08 -34.22 -4.42
CA ARG A 391 26.50 -32.87 -4.53
C ARG A 391 27.15 -32.09 -5.67
N ALA A 392 28.48 -32.16 -5.81
CA ALA A 392 29.20 -31.54 -6.92
C ALA A 392 28.80 -32.13 -8.28
N GLN A 393 28.55 -33.44 -8.39
CA GLN A 393 28.05 -34.06 -9.63
C GLN A 393 26.65 -33.56 -9.99
N LYS A 394 25.78 -33.38 -8.98
CA LYS A 394 24.39 -32.93 -9.14
C LYS A 394 24.27 -31.56 -9.81
N VAL A 395 25.32 -30.71 -9.72
CA VAL A 395 25.39 -29.40 -10.38
C VAL A 395 25.13 -29.49 -11.89
N ASN A 396 25.58 -30.57 -12.54
CA ASN A 396 25.37 -30.75 -13.98
C ASN A 396 23.90 -30.99 -14.37
N GLU A 397 23.05 -31.29 -13.39
CA GLU A 397 21.62 -31.50 -13.57
C GLU A 397 20.81 -30.22 -13.29
N ILE A 398 21.44 -29.12 -12.84
CA ILE A 398 20.75 -27.85 -12.60
C ILE A 398 20.37 -27.21 -13.94
N VAL A 399 19.09 -26.85 -14.06
CA VAL A 399 18.54 -26.07 -15.17
C VAL A 399 18.28 -24.65 -14.67
N VAL A 400 18.83 -23.66 -15.36
CA VAL A 400 18.71 -22.25 -15.00
C VAL A 400 17.87 -21.51 -16.04
N TYR A 401 17.03 -20.59 -15.58
CA TYR A 401 16.27 -19.65 -16.40
C TYR A 401 16.74 -18.22 -16.12
N ARG A 402 16.67 -17.38 -17.14
CA ARG A 402 16.76 -15.92 -16.94
C ARG A 402 15.43 -15.43 -16.42
N HIS A 403 15.46 -14.38 -15.63
CA HIS A 403 14.25 -13.76 -15.12
C HIS A 403 13.83 -12.64 -16.07
N LYS A 404 12.53 -12.56 -16.36
CA LYS A 404 11.93 -11.50 -17.16
C LYS A 404 10.64 -11.08 -16.48
N ASP A 405 10.49 -9.79 -16.21
CA ASP A 405 9.32 -9.22 -15.51
C ASP A 405 9.04 -9.94 -14.18
N GLY A 406 10.11 -10.38 -13.50
CA GLY A 406 10.04 -11.04 -12.19
C GLY A 406 9.72 -12.54 -12.22
N GLU A 407 9.68 -13.15 -13.41
CA GLU A 407 9.37 -14.58 -13.59
C GLU A 407 10.42 -15.31 -14.43
N ASP A 408 10.48 -16.64 -14.31
CA ASP A 408 11.35 -17.48 -15.13
C ASP A 408 10.97 -17.39 -16.64
N ASP A 409 11.90 -16.93 -17.47
CA ASP A 409 11.83 -17.01 -18.92
C ASP A 409 12.11 -18.45 -19.39
N LYS A 410 11.05 -19.24 -19.45
CA LYS A 410 11.09 -20.65 -19.90
C LYS A 410 11.31 -20.82 -21.40
N THR A 411 11.50 -19.76 -22.17
CA THR A 411 11.79 -19.87 -23.61
C THR A 411 13.18 -20.45 -23.88
N LYS A 412 14.11 -20.35 -22.91
CA LYS A 412 15.47 -20.86 -23.05
C LYS A 412 16.08 -21.27 -21.71
N THR A 413 16.66 -22.45 -21.69
CA THR A 413 17.39 -23.01 -20.54
C THR A 413 18.88 -22.78 -20.64
N TYR A 414 19.54 -22.61 -19.50
CA TYR A 414 20.99 -22.49 -19.36
C TYR A 414 21.53 -23.50 -18.36
N THR A 415 22.79 -23.90 -18.52
CA THR A 415 23.53 -24.65 -17.50
C THR A 415 24.27 -23.70 -16.57
N VAL A 416 24.61 -24.16 -15.36
CA VAL A 416 25.46 -23.42 -14.41
C VAL A 416 26.76 -22.94 -15.06
N ALA A 417 27.42 -23.80 -15.85
CA ALA A 417 28.67 -23.46 -16.51
C ALA A 417 28.50 -22.32 -17.54
N GLN A 418 27.37 -22.29 -18.26
CA GLN A 418 27.07 -21.21 -19.21
C GLN A 418 26.84 -19.88 -18.50
N VAL A 419 26.03 -19.89 -17.44
CA VAL A 419 25.73 -18.69 -16.63
C VAL A 419 26.99 -18.16 -15.96
N PHE A 420 27.79 -19.03 -15.35
CA PHE A 420 29.05 -18.63 -14.72
C PHE A 420 30.04 -18.05 -15.73
N ALA A 421 30.18 -18.65 -16.92
CA ALA A 421 31.06 -18.15 -17.96
C ALA A 421 30.60 -16.78 -18.51
N GLU A 422 29.29 -16.58 -18.66
CA GLU A 422 28.71 -15.30 -19.06
C GLU A 422 29.03 -14.19 -18.04
N ILE A 423 28.70 -14.42 -16.77
CA ILE A 423 28.92 -13.46 -15.69
C ILE A 423 30.42 -13.15 -15.55
N LYS A 424 31.26 -14.18 -15.51
CA LYS A 424 32.73 -14.02 -15.41
C LYS A 424 33.29 -13.20 -16.57
N ALA A 425 32.85 -13.46 -17.80
CA ALA A 425 33.29 -12.70 -18.96
C ALA A 425 32.85 -11.23 -18.89
N ALA A 426 31.62 -10.97 -18.46
CA ALA A 426 31.09 -9.61 -18.31
C ALA A 426 31.82 -8.84 -17.18
N MET A 427 31.92 -9.44 -15.99
CA MET A 427 32.61 -8.86 -14.84
C MET A 427 34.09 -8.55 -15.13
N SER A 428 34.77 -9.39 -15.92
CA SER A 428 36.17 -9.15 -16.30
C SER A 428 36.41 -7.83 -17.04
N ARG A 429 35.37 -7.29 -17.70
CA ARG A 429 35.43 -6.02 -18.46
C ARG A 429 35.34 -4.79 -17.56
N VAL A 430 34.66 -4.92 -16.43
CA VAL A 430 34.40 -3.82 -15.48
C VAL A 430 35.24 -3.89 -14.20
N ARG A 431 36.03 -4.96 -14.02
CA ARG A 431 36.85 -5.24 -12.82
C ARG A 431 37.76 -4.11 -12.32
N SER A 432 38.07 -3.12 -13.17
CA SER A 432 38.87 -1.94 -12.77
C SER A 432 38.06 -0.89 -12.01
N SER A 433 36.74 -1.02 -11.96
CA SER A 433 35.81 -0.11 -11.33
C SER A 433 34.85 -0.89 -10.44
N ALA A 434 35.03 -0.77 -9.12
CA ALA A 434 34.10 -1.37 -8.16
C ALA A 434 32.67 -0.84 -8.34
N TYR A 435 32.52 0.42 -8.76
CA TYR A 435 31.23 1.04 -9.09
C TYR A 435 30.52 0.33 -10.25
N GLU A 436 31.20 0.15 -11.39
CA GLU A 436 30.60 -0.53 -12.55
C GLU A 436 30.41 -2.03 -12.27
N SER A 437 31.34 -2.63 -11.52
CA SER A 437 31.29 -4.04 -11.15
C SER A 437 30.08 -4.35 -10.28
N GLU A 438 29.80 -3.53 -9.26
CA GLU A 438 28.66 -3.77 -8.38
C GLU A 438 27.34 -3.65 -9.13
N ARG A 439 27.18 -2.59 -9.93
CA ARG A 439 25.95 -2.37 -10.71
C ARG A 439 25.70 -3.48 -11.72
N LEU A 440 26.76 -3.94 -12.40
CA LEU A 440 26.64 -5.07 -13.32
C LEU A 440 26.32 -6.38 -12.59
N PHE A 441 26.90 -6.60 -11.41
CA PHE A 441 26.59 -7.78 -10.62
C PHE A 441 25.15 -7.76 -10.11
N ASP A 442 24.64 -6.59 -9.68
CA ASP A 442 23.25 -6.40 -9.30
C ASP A 442 22.31 -6.69 -10.49
N ASP A 443 22.65 -6.27 -11.72
CA ASP A 443 21.89 -6.63 -12.92
C ASP A 443 21.79 -8.15 -13.09
N PHE A 444 22.88 -8.89 -12.80
CA PHE A 444 22.87 -10.35 -12.82
C PHE A 444 22.11 -10.97 -11.65
N ILE A 445 22.03 -10.31 -10.50
CA ILE A 445 21.15 -10.73 -9.40
C ILE A 445 19.69 -10.69 -9.89
N TYR A 446 19.23 -9.58 -10.45
CA TYR A 446 17.88 -9.49 -11.02
C TYR A 446 17.65 -10.49 -12.16
N LEU A 447 18.68 -10.84 -12.92
CA LEU A 447 18.56 -11.73 -14.08
C LEU A 447 18.53 -13.23 -13.73
N TYR A 448 19.15 -13.66 -12.63
CA TYR A 448 19.40 -15.09 -12.37
C TYR A 448 19.18 -15.55 -10.93
N ASN A 449 19.16 -14.64 -9.96
CA ASN A 449 19.24 -15.03 -8.55
C ASN A 449 17.88 -15.49 -8.02
N THR A 450 17.87 -16.67 -7.39
CA THR A 450 16.66 -17.23 -6.79
C THR A 450 16.62 -17.10 -5.26
N ASP A 451 17.56 -16.39 -4.64
CA ASP A 451 17.56 -16.12 -3.20
C ASP A 451 16.87 -14.77 -2.93
N PRO A 452 15.63 -14.73 -2.41
CA PRO A 452 14.94 -13.46 -2.16
C PRO A 452 15.64 -12.61 -1.10
N GLY A 453 16.43 -13.20 -0.20
CA GLY A 453 17.06 -12.49 0.91
C GLY A 453 18.14 -11.48 0.51
N ILE A 454 18.65 -11.52 -0.73
CA ILE A 454 19.69 -10.59 -1.18
C ILE A 454 19.12 -9.22 -1.58
N PHE A 455 17.86 -9.15 -2.02
CA PHE A 455 17.30 -7.92 -2.60
C PHE A 455 17.07 -6.82 -1.56
N ASP A 456 16.85 -7.19 -0.30
CA ASP A 456 16.67 -6.26 0.82
C ASP A 456 18.02 -5.85 1.48
N LYS A 457 19.15 -6.29 0.92
CA LYS A 457 20.48 -6.09 1.51
C LYS A 457 21.42 -5.37 0.56
N GLU A 458 21.41 -4.03 0.60
CA GLU A 458 22.32 -3.20 -0.23
C GLU A 458 23.78 -3.64 -0.08
N ASN A 459 24.24 -3.90 1.16
CA ASN A 459 25.60 -4.36 1.46
C ASN A 459 25.83 -5.88 1.25
N GLY A 460 24.83 -6.63 0.80
CA GLY A 460 24.87 -8.08 0.73
C GLY A 460 24.89 -8.79 2.10
N TYR A 461 25.36 -10.02 2.11
CA TYR A 461 25.47 -10.84 3.31
C TYR A 461 26.77 -10.55 4.06
N ALA A 462 26.65 -10.23 5.35
CA ALA A 462 27.78 -10.14 6.26
C ALA A 462 28.16 -11.54 6.77
N VAL A 463 29.40 -11.95 6.50
CA VAL A 463 29.98 -13.22 6.95
C VAL A 463 31.09 -12.93 7.94
N LYS A 464 31.01 -13.54 9.13
CA LYS A 464 32.05 -13.37 10.16
C LYS A 464 33.36 -14.02 9.70
N TYR A 465 34.41 -13.21 9.60
CA TYR A 465 35.76 -13.62 9.18
C TYR A 465 36.43 -14.46 10.26
N LYS A 466 36.28 -14.10 11.54
CA LYS A 466 36.84 -14.84 12.69
C LYS A 466 35.72 -15.20 13.66
N LEU A 467 35.51 -16.50 13.84
CA LEU A 467 34.63 -17.03 14.88
C LEU A 467 35.32 -16.90 16.25
N GLY A 468 34.56 -16.52 17.26
CA GLY A 468 34.99 -16.55 18.66
C GLY A 468 35.07 -17.98 19.22
N ASP A 469 35.68 -18.12 20.40
CA ASP A 469 35.80 -19.41 21.07
C ASP A 469 34.41 -20.00 21.37
N GLY A 470 34.13 -21.18 20.80
CA GLY A 470 32.85 -21.89 20.98
C GLY A 470 31.71 -21.40 20.08
N GLU A 471 31.96 -20.44 19.18
CA GLU A 471 30.99 -20.04 18.16
C GLU A 471 30.93 -21.04 17.00
N SER A 472 29.74 -21.24 16.46
CA SER A 472 29.47 -22.07 15.28
C SER A 472 29.13 -21.22 14.07
N GLU A 473 29.39 -21.74 12.88
CA GLU A 473 29.00 -21.07 11.64
C GLU A 473 27.49 -20.88 11.54
N THR A 474 27.08 -19.67 11.14
CA THR A 474 25.69 -19.32 10.81
C THR A 474 25.35 -19.66 9.36
N TYR A 475 26.36 -19.67 8.48
CA TYR A 475 26.23 -20.05 7.07
C TYR A 475 26.70 -21.47 6.82
N MET A 476 26.34 -22.04 5.67
CA MET A 476 26.99 -23.25 5.16
C MET A 476 28.50 -23.03 5.10
N VAL A 477 29.26 -23.98 5.63
CA VAL A 477 30.72 -23.84 5.80
C VAL A 477 31.43 -23.52 4.48
N GLU A 478 30.94 -24.05 3.36
CA GLU A 478 31.47 -23.79 2.02
C GLU A 478 31.24 -22.34 1.58
N PHE A 479 30.08 -21.76 1.93
CA PHE A 479 29.76 -20.36 1.67
C PHE A 479 30.62 -19.45 2.56
N ALA A 480 30.72 -19.75 3.85
CA ALA A 480 31.53 -18.97 4.79
C ALA A 480 33.02 -18.96 4.39
N ASN A 481 33.57 -20.13 4.03
CA ASN A 481 34.95 -20.24 3.56
C ASN A 481 35.19 -19.47 2.27
N ALA A 482 34.25 -19.49 1.32
CA ALA A 482 34.36 -18.72 0.09
C ALA A 482 34.30 -17.20 0.34
N ALA A 483 33.48 -16.73 1.27
CA ALA A 483 33.48 -15.31 1.64
C ALA A 483 34.83 -14.90 2.25
N ARG A 484 35.41 -15.73 3.11
CA ARG A 484 36.74 -15.49 3.70
C ARG A 484 37.87 -15.54 2.68
N GLU A 485 37.71 -16.33 1.62
CA GLU A 485 38.68 -16.45 0.54
C GLU A 485 39.01 -15.10 -0.10
N PHE A 486 38.04 -14.19 -0.23
CA PHE A 486 38.30 -12.86 -0.78
C PHE A 486 39.41 -12.14 -0.02
N ARG A 487 39.34 -12.17 1.31
CA ARG A 487 40.35 -11.55 2.16
C ARG A 487 41.64 -12.37 2.19
N ASP A 488 41.54 -13.69 2.34
CA ASP A 488 42.70 -14.59 2.47
C ASP A 488 43.58 -14.63 1.21
N LYS A 489 42.98 -14.48 0.03
CA LYS A 489 43.69 -14.44 -1.27
C LYS A 489 43.92 -13.03 -1.81
N GLY A 490 43.50 -11.99 -1.08
CA GLY A 490 43.77 -10.59 -1.43
C GLY A 490 43.00 -10.08 -2.65
N TYR A 491 41.78 -10.57 -2.87
CA TYR A 491 40.85 -9.99 -3.83
C TYR A 491 40.49 -8.56 -3.45
N LYS A 492 40.09 -7.76 -4.43
CA LYS A 492 39.66 -6.37 -4.26
C LYS A 492 38.15 -6.26 -4.29
N VAL A 493 37.61 -5.28 -3.57
CA VAL A 493 36.22 -4.85 -3.71
C VAL A 493 35.89 -4.63 -5.18
N GLY A 494 34.79 -5.21 -5.67
CA GLY A 494 34.46 -5.24 -7.09
C GLY A 494 34.77 -6.56 -7.80
N GLU A 495 35.53 -7.47 -7.19
CA GLU A 495 35.90 -8.74 -7.81
C GLU A 495 34.93 -9.87 -7.44
N MET A 496 34.78 -10.82 -8.36
CA MET A 496 34.09 -12.09 -8.12
C MET A 496 35.10 -13.23 -7.99
N LEU A 497 34.73 -14.31 -7.29
CA LEU A 497 35.56 -15.52 -7.26
C LEU A 497 35.70 -16.11 -8.66
N ASP A 498 36.87 -16.70 -8.94
CA ASP A 498 37.18 -17.30 -10.24
C ASP A 498 36.55 -18.70 -10.42
N HIS A 499 35.89 -19.21 -9.39
CA HIS A 499 35.06 -20.41 -9.36
C HIS A 499 33.71 -20.16 -8.64
N TYR A 500 32.74 -21.05 -8.85
CA TYR A 500 31.47 -21.06 -8.12
C TYR A 500 31.51 -22.04 -6.93
N ILE A 501 30.58 -21.88 -5.99
CA ILE A 501 30.57 -22.59 -4.70
C ILE A 501 29.34 -23.48 -4.66
N VAL A 502 29.50 -24.74 -4.29
CA VAL A 502 28.39 -25.70 -4.22
C VAL A 502 28.00 -25.94 -2.76
N THR A 503 26.77 -25.58 -2.39
CA THR A 503 26.18 -25.86 -1.08
C THR A 503 24.98 -26.80 -1.23
N ASP A 504 24.29 -27.10 -0.14
CA ASP A 504 23.06 -27.91 -0.17
C ASP A 504 21.89 -27.21 -0.88
N TYR A 505 21.96 -25.89 -1.09
CA TYR A 505 20.93 -25.11 -1.76
C TYR A 505 21.11 -25.05 -3.28
N GLY A 506 22.33 -25.26 -3.77
CA GLY A 506 22.67 -25.13 -5.19
C GLY A 506 24.07 -24.58 -5.39
N VAL A 507 24.21 -23.74 -6.41
CA VAL A 507 25.46 -23.09 -6.78
C VAL A 507 25.39 -21.60 -6.48
N HIS A 508 26.42 -21.09 -5.79
CA HIS A 508 26.58 -19.67 -5.49
C HIS A 508 27.70 -19.09 -6.35
N ILE A 509 27.41 -18.01 -7.05
CA ILE A 509 28.40 -17.16 -7.71
C ILE A 509 28.61 -15.95 -6.81
N MET A 510 29.81 -15.74 -6.29
CA MET A 510 30.05 -14.79 -5.20
C MET A 510 30.83 -13.55 -5.68
N TYR A 511 30.42 -12.39 -5.18
CA TYR A 511 30.99 -11.07 -5.47
C TYR A 511 31.39 -10.35 -4.19
N TYR A 512 32.53 -9.66 -4.25
CA TYR A 512 33.09 -8.96 -3.10
C TYR A 512 32.62 -7.51 -3.00
N VAL A 513 31.82 -7.21 -1.97
CA VAL A 513 31.19 -5.89 -1.78
C VAL A 513 32.09 -4.93 -1.03
N ALA A 514 32.59 -5.34 0.14
CA ALA A 514 33.35 -4.44 1.01
C ALA A 514 34.15 -5.20 2.08
N ASP A 515 35.32 -4.67 2.41
CA ASP A 515 35.91 -4.77 3.74
C ASP A 515 35.38 -3.62 4.60
N TYR A 516 34.95 -3.92 5.82
CA TYR A 516 34.57 -2.88 6.75
C TYR A 516 35.78 -2.31 7.48
N GLU A 517 35.92 -0.98 7.45
CA GLU A 517 36.80 -0.26 8.38
C GLU A 517 36.09 -0.09 9.73
N ALA A 518 36.86 -0.18 10.81
CA ALA A 518 36.38 0.02 12.17
C ALA A 518 36.20 1.52 12.45
N ASN A 519 35.15 2.13 11.90
CA ASN A 519 34.83 3.54 12.08
C ASN A 519 33.34 3.85 11.79
N ALA A 520 32.94 5.09 12.03
CA ALA A 520 31.68 5.63 11.54
C ALA A 520 31.79 6.01 10.05
N LEU A 521 30.74 5.73 9.27
CA LEU A 521 30.57 6.26 7.92
C LEU A 521 30.24 7.74 7.99
N GLY A 522 30.93 8.58 7.21
CA GLY A 522 30.60 9.99 7.06
C GLY A 522 29.30 10.22 6.29
N LEU A 523 28.68 11.38 6.49
CA LEU A 523 27.43 11.74 5.81
C LEU A 523 27.51 11.68 4.27
N ASN A 524 28.66 12.03 3.69
CA ASN A 524 28.85 12.02 2.24
C ASN A 524 29.32 10.65 1.71
N ASP A 525 29.50 9.66 2.58
CA ASP A 525 29.89 8.33 2.18
C ASP A 525 28.69 7.59 1.56
N TYR A 526 28.99 6.69 0.64
CA TYR A 526 28.03 5.73 0.11
C TYR A 526 28.11 4.43 0.92
N PHE A 527 26.98 3.73 1.04
CA PHE A 527 26.96 2.43 1.72
C PHE A 527 27.80 1.39 0.98
N THR A 528 27.76 1.40 -0.36
CA THR A 528 28.53 0.49 -1.20
C THR A 528 29.23 1.20 -2.36
N ALA A 529 30.07 0.45 -3.09
CA ALA A 529 30.77 0.96 -4.25
C ALA A 529 29.82 1.29 -5.41
N GLY A 530 28.64 0.67 -5.47
CA GLY A 530 27.58 0.93 -6.47
C GLY A 530 26.95 2.33 -6.38
N ARG A 531 27.14 3.03 -5.25
CA ARG A 531 26.71 4.44 -5.02
C ARG A 531 25.21 4.67 -5.24
N TYR A 532 24.37 3.77 -4.75
CA TYR A 532 22.91 3.96 -4.80
C TYR A 532 22.44 4.99 -3.78
N THR A 533 22.87 4.83 -2.53
CA THR A 533 22.41 5.66 -1.42
C THR A 533 23.61 6.26 -0.66
N THR A 534 23.58 7.57 -0.41
CA THR A 534 24.49 8.22 0.53
C THR A 534 23.94 8.12 1.95
N VAL A 535 24.81 8.10 2.96
CA VAL A 535 24.39 8.17 4.36
C VAL A 535 23.51 9.40 4.59
N ARG A 536 23.87 10.54 4.00
CA ARG A 536 23.08 11.77 4.05
C ARG A 536 21.67 11.58 3.51
N SER A 537 21.51 11.02 2.31
CA SER A 537 20.18 10.81 1.72
C SER A 537 19.33 9.85 2.57
N TYR A 538 19.94 8.81 3.12
CA TYR A 538 19.26 7.91 4.06
C TYR A 538 18.79 8.64 5.32
N ILE A 539 19.66 9.43 5.96
CA ILE A 539 19.29 10.20 7.16
C ILE A 539 18.23 11.25 6.84
N GLU A 540 18.37 11.96 5.72
CA GLU A 540 17.40 12.94 5.26
C GLU A 540 16.02 12.31 5.08
N ASN A 541 15.94 11.13 4.47
CA ASN A 541 14.69 10.39 4.34
C ASN A 541 14.10 10.01 5.71
N LEU A 542 14.91 9.53 6.67
CA LEU A 542 14.42 9.24 8.02
C LEU A 542 13.89 10.47 8.77
N VAL A 543 14.54 11.62 8.60
CA VAL A 543 14.09 12.87 9.21
C VAL A 543 12.82 13.36 8.52
N LYS A 544 12.77 13.29 7.19
CA LYS A 544 11.58 13.64 6.39
C LYS A 544 10.39 12.78 6.75
N GLU A 545 10.52 11.46 6.76
CA GLU A 545 9.42 10.54 7.12
C GLU A 545 8.78 10.91 8.47
N LYS A 546 9.61 11.20 9.49
CA LYS A 546 9.10 11.64 10.78
C LYS A 546 8.46 13.03 10.75
N ALA A 547 9.11 13.99 10.09
CA ALA A 547 8.62 15.36 10.02
C ALA A 547 7.30 15.46 9.22
N VAL A 548 7.14 14.62 8.20
CA VAL A 548 5.95 14.48 7.37
C VAL A 548 4.77 13.96 8.21
N GLU A 549 4.97 12.90 8.99
CA GLU A 549 3.95 12.34 9.88
C GLU A 549 3.48 13.37 10.94
N ASP A 550 4.42 14.09 11.55
CA ASP A 550 4.14 15.10 12.56
C ASP A 550 3.41 16.33 11.94
N ALA A 551 3.79 16.76 10.73
CA ALA A 551 3.26 17.95 10.08
C ALA A 551 1.76 17.85 9.72
N TYR A 552 1.32 16.72 9.15
CA TYR A 552 -0.10 16.54 8.81
C TYR A 552 -0.97 16.51 10.08
N THR A 553 -0.51 15.81 11.10
CA THR A 553 -1.21 15.72 12.39
C THR A 553 -1.35 17.09 13.04
N GLU A 554 -0.25 17.86 13.13
CA GLU A 554 -0.27 19.21 13.71
C GLU A 554 -1.16 20.15 12.91
N TRP A 555 -1.03 20.16 11.58
CA TRP A 555 -1.86 20.98 10.69
C TRP A 555 -3.35 20.66 10.88
N ARG A 556 -3.70 19.37 10.89
CA ARG A 556 -5.08 18.91 11.04
C ARG A 556 -5.65 19.39 12.38
N ASP A 557 -4.92 19.18 13.46
CA ASP A 557 -5.37 19.55 14.80
C ASP A 557 -5.52 21.08 14.93
N GLN A 558 -4.61 21.86 14.35
CA GLN A 558 -4.72 23.33 14.27
C GLN A 558 -5.95 23.77 13.46
N LYS A 559 -6.24 23.11 12.33
CA LYS A 559 -7.38 23.42 11.47
C LYS A 559 -8.72 23.08 12.12
N ILE A 560 -8.82 21.90 12.74
CA ILE A 560 -10.00 21.52 13.53
C ILE A 560 -10.21 22.53 14.66
N TYR A 561 -9.15 22.89 15.39
CA TYR A 561 -9.23 23.89 16.45
C TYR A 561 -9.73 25.23 15.92
N TYR A 562 -9.21 25.69 14.78
CA TYR A 562 -9.62 26.92 14.13
C TYR A 562 -11.12 26.93 13.80
N TYR A 563 -11.64 25.90 13.12
CA TYR A 563 -13.06 25.83 12.78
C TYR A 563 -13.97 25.72 14.00
N ARG A 564 -13.54 25.02 15.06
CA ARG A 564 -14.37 24.82 16.26
C ARG A 564 -14.38 26.00 17.22
N ASN A 565 -13.31 26.80 17.24
CA ASN A 565 -13.12 27.78 18.32
C ASN A 565 -12.84 29.20 17.84
N VAL A 566 -12.39 29.40 16.62
CA VAL A 566 -11.84 30.69 16.18
C VAL A 566 -12.57 31.27 14.96
N TYR A 567 -13.05 30.42 14.06
CA TYR A 567 -13.68 30.88 12.81
C TYR A 567 -14.93 31.74 13.07
N GLY A 568 -14.92 33.00 12.64
CA GLY A 568 -16.01 33.96 12.83
C GLY A 568 -15.91 34.81 14.10
N SER A 569 -14.87 34.59 14.92
CA SER A 569 -14.59 35.42 16.09
C SER A 569 -14.22 36.86 15.69
N SER A 570 -14.98 37.84 16.18
CA SER A 570 -14.73 39.26 15.92
C SER A 570 -13.87 39.94 17.00
N LYS A 571 -13.54 39.22 18.08
CA LYS A 571 -12.76 39.72 19.23
C LYS A 571 -11.85 38.62 19.81
N GLU A 572 -10.73 39.06 20.37
CA GLU A 572 -9.63 38.24 20.94
C GLU A 572 -10.02 37.23 22.06
N ASN A 573 -11.29 37.18 22.49
CA ASN A 573 -11.81 36.28 23.53
C ASN A 573 -13.22 35.73 23.22
N ASP A 574 -13.68 35.82 21.97
CA ASP A 574 -14.98 35.32 21.54
C ASP A 574 -14.77 33.96 20.84
N THR A 575 -14.89 32.86 21.57
CA THR A 575 -14.77 31.51 20.98
C THR A 575 -16.10 31.12 20.33
N GLN A 576 -16.39 31.66 19.17
CA GLN A 576 -17.47 31.18 18.32
C GLN A 576 -16.82 30.45 17.16
N GLY A 577 -17.04 29.15 17.06
CA GLY A 577 -16.73 28.36 15.87
C GLY A 577 -17.99 27.96 15.12
N VAL A 578 -17.81 27.18 14.05
CA VAL A 578 -18.91 26.78 13.15
C VAL A 578 -19.55 25.44 13.49
N VAL A 579 -18.99 24.68 14.43
CA VAL A 579 -19.47 23.33 14.76
C VAL A 579 -20.41 23.37 15.98
N THR A 580 -21.67 22.98 15.77
CA THR A 580 -22.67 22.81 16.82
C THR A 580 -23.01 21.34 17.00
N VAL A 581 -22.76 20.78 18.18
CA VAL A 581 -23.09 19.38 18.53
C VAL A 581 -24.34 19.35 19.41
N TYR A 582 -25.36 18.61 19.00
CA TYR A 582 -26.62 18.44 19.72
C TYR A 582 -26.62 17.14 20.54
N LYS A 583 -25.89 17.14 21.67
CA LYS A 583 -25.74 15.94 22.54
C LYS A 583 -27.07 15.26 22.90
N ASP A 584 -28.10 16.04 23.20
CA ASP A 584 -29.41 15.53 23.59
C ASP A 584 -30.10 14.68 22.49
N ARG A 585 -29.69 14.80 21.22
CA ARG A 585 -30.30 14.08 20.08
C ARG A 585 -29.72 12.68 19.85
N TYR A 586 -28.63 12.34 20.53
CA TYR A 586 -28.02 11.00 20.46
C TYR A 586 -27.66 10.43 21.83
N ALA A 587 -28.00 11.12 22.92
CA ALA A 587 -27.73 10.67 24.29
C ALA A 587 -28.41 9.35 24.64
N ASP A 588 -29.51 9.02 23.98
CA ASP A 588 -30.20 7.74 24.11
C ASP A 588 -29.33 6.57 23.65
N LEU A 589 -28.42 6.77 22.69
CA LEU A 589 -27.47 5.74 22.26
C LEU A 589 -26.40 5.44 23.33
N ILE A 590 -26.23 6.29 24.34
CA ILE A 590 -25.22 6.13 25.40
C ILE A 590 -25.80 5.34 26.59
N GLN A 591 -27.12 5.24 26.71
CA GLN A 591 -27.82 4.73 27.90
C GLN A 591 -28.29 3.27 27.80
N ASP A 592 -28.09 2.62 26.67
CA ASP A 592 -28.26 1.17 26.46
C ASP A 592 -26.90 0.45 26.45
#